data_AF-A0A2A2TAD3-F1
#
_entry.id   AF-A0A2A2TAD3-F1
#
_cell.length_a   1.000
_cell.length_b   1.000
_cell.length_c   1.000
_cell.angle_alpha   90.00
_cell.angle_beta   90.00
_cell.angle_gamma   90.00
#
_symmetry.space_group_name_H-M   'P 1'
#
loop_
_entity.id
_entity.type
_entity.pdbx_description
1 polymer ?
#
loop_
_entity_poly.entity_id
_entity_poly.type
_entity_poly.pdbx_seq_one_letter_code
_entity_poly.pdbx_strand_id
1 'polypeptide(L)' 'MPPIQKNGSIKINGFSRQWNAGDTPDKYLTLGDIDEALKPQLFSLSNITNIINIPNTSTLDKFPLL' A
#
# COMPACT_ATOMS: atom_id res chain seq x y z
N MET A 1 -14.65 -10.51 9.06
CA MET A 1 -13.98 -10.97 7.82
C MET A 1 -14.18 -12.47 7.65
N PRO A 2 -14.05 -13.05 6.44
CA PRO A 2 -14.11 -14.51 6.27
C PRO A 2 -12.97 -15.20 7.04
N PRO A 3 -13.19 -16.43 7.55
CA PRO A 3 -12.16 -17.16 8.29
C PRO A 3 -11.04 -17.65 7.38
N ILE A 4 -9.83 -17.72 7.94
CA ILE A 4 -8.65 -18.28 7.28
C ILE A 4 -8.85 -19.79 7.13
N GLN A 5 -8.61 -20.33 5.93
CA GLN A 5 -8.89 -21.74 5.65
C GLN A 5 -7.76 -22.70 6.05
N LYS A 6 -6.54 -22.20 6.25
CA LYS A 6 -5.35 -23.02 6.54
C LYS A 6 -4.42 -22.32 7.53
N ASN A 7 -3.81 -23.12 8.40
CA ASN A 7 -2.74 -22.66 9.28
C ASN A 7 -1.55 -22.16 8.46
N GLY A 8 -0.79 -21.22 9.00
CA GLY A 8 0.38 -20.69 8.32
C GLY A 8 1.25 -19.82 9.19
N SER A 9 2.41 -19.48 8.63
CA SER A 9 3.33 -18.53 9.23
C SER A 9 4.11 -17.79 8.16
N ILE A 10 4.48 -16.55 8.44
CA ILE A 10 5.31 -15.74 7.56
C ILE A 10 6.32 -14.93 8.37
N LYS A 11 7.53 -14.81 7.82
CA LYS A 11 8.59 -13.95 8.35
C LYS A 11 9.04 -12.99 7.27
N ILE A 12 8.78 -11.69 7.45
CA ILE A 12 9.18 -10.63 6.51
C ILE A 12 9.76 -9.47 7.32
N ASN A 13 10.93 -8.97 6.92
CA ASN A 13 11.55 -7.75 7.49
C ASN A 13 11.63 -7.73 9.03
N GLY A 14 11.93 -8.87 9.66
CA GLY A 14 12.01 -8.98 11.12
C GLY A 14 10.67 -9.20 11.84
N PHE A 15 9.54 -9.13 11.13
CA PHE A 15 8.22 -9.47 11.67
C PHE A 15 7.92 -10.95 11.46
N SER A 16 7.46 -11.63 12.52
CA SER A 16 7.01 -13.02 12.45
C SER A 16 5.54 -13.09 12.81
N ARG A 17 4.70 -13.63 11.92
CA ARG A 17 3.28 -13.89 12.20
C ARG A 17 2.96 -15.37 12.02
N GLN A 18 2.08 -15.86 12.86
CA GLN A 18 1.55 -17.22 12.82
C GLN A 18 0.04 -17.14 12.99
N TRP A 19 -0.70 -17.95 12.26
CA TRP A 19 -2.15 -18.00 12.33
C TRP A 19 -2.67 -19.42 12.19
N ASN A 20 -3.89 -19.64 12.68
CA ASN A 20 -4.59 -20.91 12.56
C ASN A 20 -5.78 -20.79 11.60
N ALA A 21 -6.18 -21.93 11.04
CA ALA A 21 -7.44 -22.06 10.35
C ALA A 21 -8.59 -21.77 11.32
N GLY A 22 -9.61 -21.05 10.83
CA GLY A 22 -10.75 -20.59 11.63
C GLY A 22 -10.56 -19.22 12.28
N ASP A 23 -9.32 -18.72 12.41
CA ASP A 23 -9.10 -17.33 12.80
C ASP A 23 -9.59 -16.37 11.71
N THR A 24 -9.88 -15.12 12.07
CA THR A 24 -10.16 -14.06 11.10
C THR A 24 -8.91 -13.21 10.84
N PRO A 25 -8.66 -12.75 9.59
CA PRO A 25 -7.45 -11.99 9.26
C PRO A 25 -7.26 -10.70 10.09
N ASP A 26 -8.36 -10.04 10.47
CA ASP A 26 -8.35 -8.82 11.29
C ASP A 26 -7.69 -9.00 12.66
N LYS A 27 -7.69 -10.24 13.21
CA LYS A 27 -6.97 -10.59 14.45
C LYS A 27 -5.47 -10.31 14.37
N TYR A 28 -4.92 -10.31 13.16
CA TYR A 28 -3.51 -10.12 12.91
C TYR A 28 -3.18 -8.74 12.36
N LEU A 29 -4.17 -7.88 12.10
CA LEU A 29 -3.96 -6.54 11.56
C LEU A 29 -3.37 -5.62 12.64
N THR A 30 -2.29 -4.92 12.31
CA THR A 30 -1.64 -3.94 13.18
C THR A 30 -1.84 -2.52 12.66
N LEU A 31 -1.66 -1.52 13.52
CA LEU A 31 -1.70 -0.12 13.10
C LEU A 31 -0.66 0.20 12.02
N GLY A 32 0.49 -0.47 12.05
CA GLY A 32 1.51 -0.32 11.00
C GLY A 32 1.05 -0.86 9.65
N ASP A 33 0.29 -1.95 9.63
CA ASP A 33 -0.28 -2.47 8.36
C ASP A 33 -1.33 -1.51 7.78
N ILE A 34 -2.10 -0.85 8.65
CA ILE A 34 -3.08 0.16 8.25
C ILE A 34 -2.37 1.40 7.71
N ASP A 35 -1.35 1.89 8.43
CA ASP A 35 -0.54 3.03 8.00
C ASP A 35 0.14 2.76 6.66
N GLU A 36 0.68 1.55 6.45
CA GLU A 36 1.26 1.14 5.17
C GLU A 36 0.21 1.06 4.05
N ALA A 37 -0.95 0.46 4.31
CA ALA A 37 -2.03 0.33 3.33
C ALA A 37 -2.67 1.68 2.95
N LEU A 38 -2.73 2.61 3.91
CA LEU A 38 -3.26 3.96 3.72
C LEU A 38 -2.18 4.98 3.33
N LYS A 39 -0.91 4.57 3.26
CA LYS A 39 0.18 5.44 2.87
C LYS A 39 -0.12 6.02 1.49
N PRO A 40 -0.10 7.35 1.33
CA PRO A 40 -0.30 7.97 0.03
C PRO A 40 0.70 7.35 -0.95
N GLN A 41 0.19 6.83 -2.07
CA GLN A 41 1.07 6.37 -3.14
C GLN A 41 1.90 7.58 -3.59
N LEU A 42 3.20 7.52 -3.31
CA LEU A 42 4.13 8.53 -3.78
C LEU A 42 4.28 8.31 -5.29
N PHE A 43 3.47 9.01 -6.07
CA PHE A 43 3.67 9.03 -7.52
C PHE A 43 4.90 9.86 -7.81
N SER A 44 5.90 9.27 -8.47
CA SER A 44 6.97 10.06 -9.07
C SER A 44 6.36 11.01 -10.11
N LEU A 45 6.97 12.18 -10.32
CA LEU A 45 6.53 13.11 -11.36
C LEU A 45 6.41 12.40 -12.72
N SER A 46 7.36 11.51 -13.03
CA SER A 46 7.34 10.65 -14.21
C SER A 46 6.10 9.75 -14.31
N ASN A 47 5.64 9.17 -13.19
CA ASN A 47 4.41 8.37 -13.16
C ASN A 47 3.19 9.24 -13.43
N ILE A 48 3.11 10.42 -12.81
CA ILE A 48 2.02 11.38 -13.01
C ILE A 48 1.97 11.81 -14.48
N THR A 49 3.11 12.21 -15.05
CA THR A 49 3.24 12.69 -16.43
C THR A 49 2.86 11.62 -17.46
N ASN A 50 3.18 10.35 -17.19
CA ASN A 50 2.77 9.23 -18.04
C ASN A 50 1.26 8.99 -18.00
N ILE A 51 0.62 9.09 -16.83
CA ILE A 51 -0.83 8.89 -16.68
C ILE A 51 -1.61 9.98 -17.43
N ILE A 52 -1.17 11.23 -17.32
CA ILE A 52 -1.84 12.38 -17.95
C ILE A 52 -1.33 12.66 -19.38
N ASN A 53 -0.44 11.81 -19.91
CA ASN A 53 0.19 11.92 -21.23
C ASN A 53 0.79 13.33 -21.51
N ILE A 54 1.39 13.93 -20.49
CA ILE A 54 2.09 15.22 -20.57
C ILE A 54 3.59 14.93 -20.50
N PRO A 55 4.43 15.59 -21.31
CA PRO A 55 5.88 15.43 -21.18
C PRO A 55 6.38 15.93 -19.82
N ASN A 56 7.28 15.15 -19.22
CA ASN A 56 7.94 15.43 -17.94
C ASN A 56 8.90 16.64 -17.95
N THR A 57 8.97 17.35 -19.07
CA THR A 57 9.67 18.62 -19.27
C THR A 57 8.78 19.85 -19.11
N SER A 58 7.52 19.66 -18.69
CA SER A 58 6.58 20.75 -18.51
C SER A 58 6.99 21.66 -17.35
N THR A 59 7.07 22.95 -17.64
CA THR A 59 7.40 24.00 -16.68
C THR A 59 6.26 24.22 -15.68
N LEU A 60 6.60 24.65 -14.46
CA LEU A 60 5.67 24.73 -13.31
C LEU A 60 4.49 25.70 -13.56
N ASP A 61 4.67 26.67 -14.45
CA ASP A 61 3.69 27.64 -14.93
C ASP A 61 2.51 27.02 -15.69
N LYS A 62 2.62 25.75 -16.12
CA LYS A 62 1.52 25.01 -16.77
C LYS A 62 0.52 24.39 -15.78
N PHE A 63 0.84 24.38 -14.49
CA PHE A 63 -0.08 23.88 -13.46
C PHE A 63 -0.88 25.05 -12.89
N PRO A 64 -2.23 24.99 -12.89
CA PRO A 64 -3.04 26.04 -12.31
C PRO A 64 -2.72 26.15 -10.81
N LEU A 65 -2.25 27.33 -10.40
CA LEU A 65 -2.13 27.68 -8.99
C LEU A 65 -3.55 27.76 -8.43
N LEU A 66 -3.84 26.90 -7.45
CA LEU A 66 -5.06 26.98 -6.64
C LEU A 66 -5.09 28.27 -5.82
#